data_AF-A0A0A1CF44-F1
#
_entry.id   AF-A0A0A1CF44-F1
#
_cell.length_a   1.000
_cell.length_b   1.000
_cell.length_c   1.000
_cell.angle_alpha   90.00
_cell.angle_beta   90.00
_cell.angle_gamma   90.00
#
_symmetry.space_group_name_H-M   'P 1'
#
loop_
_entity.id
_entity.type
_entity.pdbx_description
1 polymer ?
#
loop_
_entity_poly.entity_id
_entity_poly.type
_entity_poly.pdbx_seq_one_letter_code
_entity_poly.pdbx_strand_id
1 'polypeptide(L)'
;IELIDAKTKEPKDTLEVVDAALIATGRAPFTNGLGLEINVETQRGFIPVDERMRVTDAAGNLVVPHLYCIGDANGKMMLAHAASAQGISVVEQLSGRDHVLNHLSIPAACFTHPEISMV
;
A
#
# COMPACT_ATOMS: atom_id res chain seq x y z
N ILE A 1 -26.08 -15.73 -5.17
CA ILE A 1 -25.20 -14.97 -4.28
C ILE A 1 -25.97 -14.68 -3.00
N GLU A 2 -25.58 -15.29 -1.89
CA GLU A 2 -26.19 -15.02 -0.58
C GLU A 2 -25.73 -13.64 -0.09
N LEU A 3 -26.70 -12.76 0.15
CA LEU A 3 -26.48 -11.46 0.75
C LEU A 3 -26.55 -11.61 2.26
N ILE A 4 -25.44 -11.30 2.94
CA ILE A 4 -25.34 -11.33 4.40
C ILE A 4 -25.44 -9.92 4.98
N ASP A 5 -26.07 -9.77 6.13
CA ASP A 5 -26.03 -8.51 6.87
C ASP A 5 -24.60 -8.26 7.38
N ALA A 6 -24.06 -7.06 7.10
CA ALA A 6 -22.68 -6.75 7.44
C ALA A 6 -22.43 -6.74 8.97
N LYS A 7 -23.45 -6.43 9.79
CA LYS A 7 -23.37 -6.35 11.24
C LYS A 7 -23.68 -7.69 11.92
N THR A 8 -24.81 -8.32 11.58
CA THR A 8 -25.24 -9.55 12.26
C THR A 8 -24.62 -10.82 11.68
N LYS A 9 -24.08 -10.75 10.45
CA LYS A 9 -23.58 -11.89 9.67
C LYS A 9 -24.65 -12.92 9.31
N GLU A 10 -25.92 -12.61 9.52
CA GLU A 10 -27.02 -13.50 9.18
C GLU A 10 -27.38 -13.39 7.69
N PRO A 11 -27.84 -14.49 7.06
CA PRO A 11 -28.37 -14.45 5.70
C PRO A 11 -29.59 -13.52 5.65
N LYS A 12 -29.57 -12.55 4.74
CA LYS A 12 -30.65 -11.59 4.54
C LYS A 12 -31.47 -11.88 3.28
N ASP A 13 -30.79 -12.27 2.20
CA ASP A 13 -31.43 -12.49 0.90
C ASP A 13 -30.53 -13.37 0.01
N THR A 14 -31.07 -13.90 -1.09
CA THR A 14 -30.31 -14.66 -2.09
C THR A 14 -30.60 -14.13 -3.48
N LEU A 15 -29.58 -13.59 -4.15
CA LEU A 15 -29.65 -13.25 -5.58
C LEU A 15 -29.46 -14.51 -6.43
N GLU A 16 -30.48 -14.93 -7.17
CA GLU A 16 -30.44 -16.16 -7.96
C GLU A 16 -29.62 -16.03 -9.26
N VAL A 17 -29.72 -14.89 -9.96
CA VAL A 17 -29.02 -14.65 -11.24
C VAL A 17 -28.50 -13.21 -11.30
N VAL A 18 -27.25 -13.06 -11.73
CA VAL A 18 -26.62 -11.77 -12.09
C VAL A 18 -25.85 -11.95 -13.39
N ASP A 19 -25.76 -10.91 -14.22
CA ASP A 19 -25.00 -10.96 -15.48
C ASP A 19 -23.48 -10.89 -15.24
N ALA A 20 -23.06 -10.22 -14.18
CA ALA A 20 -21.66 -10.05 -13.82
C ALA A 20 -21.47 -9.80 -12.32
N ALA A 21 -20.27 -10.09 -11.83
CA ALA A 21 -19.82 -9.75 -10.47
C ALA A 21 -18.43 -9.11 -10.52
N LEU A 22 -18.28 -7.96 -9.85
CA LEU A 22 -16.99 -7.28 -9.66
C LEU A 22 -16.45 -7.56 -8.26
N ILE A 23 -15.26 -8.14 -8.18
CA ILE A 23 -14.56 -8.38 -6.91
C ILE A 23 -13.51 -7.27 -6.72
N ALA A 24 -13.86 -6.25 -5.96
CA ALA A 24 -13.00 -5.11 -5.64
C ALA A 24 -12.72 -5.02 -4.12
N THR A 25 -12.33 -6.14 -3.51
CA THR A 25 -12.17 -6.27 -2.04
C THR A 25 -10.85 -5.73 -1.50
N GLY A 26 -9.92 -5.36 -2.37
CA GLY A 26 -8.63 -4.79 -1.98
C GLY A 26 -7.52 -5.06 -2.98
N ARG A 27 -6.28 -4.77 -2.56
CA ARG A 27 -5.05 -4.98 -3.33
C ARG A 27 -4.03 -5.69 -2.45
N ALA A 28 -3.17 -6.48 -3.09
CA ALA A 28 -1.99 -7.09 -2.47
C ALA A 28 -0.74 -6.62 -3.23
N PRO A 29 0.42 -6.50 -2.57
CA PRO A 29 1.65 -6.08 -3.22
C PRO A 29 2.16 -7.21 -4.13
N PHE A 30 2.79 -6.83 -5.26
CA PHE A 30 3.42 -7.78 -6.17
C PHE A 30 4.92 -7.86 -5.88
N THR A 31 5.29 -8.65 -4.88
CA THR A 31 6.67 -8.78 -4.37
C THR A 31 7.30 -10.15 -4.64
N ASN A 32 6.51 -11.10 -5.13
CA ASN A 32 6.99 -12.42 -5.53
C ASN A 32 7.97 -12.31 -6.71
N GLY A 33 9.08 -13.03 -6.63
CA GLY A 33 10.10 -13.05 -7.69
C GLY A 33 11.03 -11.84 -7.73
N LEU A 34 10.98 -10.94 -6.73
CA LEU A 34 11.91 -9.80 -6.62
C LEU A 34 13.29 -10.17 -6.04
N GLY A 35 13.53 -11.43 -5.69
CA GLY A 35 14.80 -11.87 -5.11
C GLY A 35 15.03 -11.39 -3.67
N LEU A 36 13.97 -11.39 -2.84
CA LEU A 36 14.01 -10.93 -1.44
C LEU A 36 14.79 -11.85 -0.49
N GLU A 37 15.37 -12.94 -1.00
CA GLU A 37 16.24 -13.89 -0.29
C GLU A 37 17.50 -13.25 0.32
N ILE A 38 17.73 -11.96 0.09
CA ILE A 38 18.79 -11.12 0.67
C ILE A 38 18.46 -10.64 2.09
N ASN A 39 17.82 -11.51 2.89
CA ASN A 39 17.33 -11.26 4.26
C ASN A 39 16.14 -10.28 4.39
N VAL A 40 15.40 -10.02 3.30
CA VAL A 40 14.23 -9.13 3.35
C VAL A 40 12.98 -9.96 3.65
N GLU A 41 12.48 -9.85 4.87
CA GLU A 41 11.24 -10.49 5.27
C GLU A 41 10.02 -9.60 4.96
N THR A 42 9.01 -10.18 4.30
CA THR A 42 7.75 -9.47 4.01
C THR A 42 6.72 -9.65 5.12
N GLN A 43 5.88 -8.65 5.33
CA GLN A 43 4.72 -8.71 6.23
C GLN A 43 3.44 -8.68 5.40
N ARG A 44 2.72 -9.82 5.33
CA ARG A 44 1.55 -9.99 4.44
C ARG A 44 1.86 -9.66 2.97
N GLY A 45 3.10 -9.93 2.53
CA GLY A 45 3.61 -9.62 1.19
C GLY A 45 4.22 -8.22 1.04
N PHE A 46 4.00 -7.30 1.99
CA PHE A 46 4.58 -5.95 1.92
C PHE A 46 6.02 -5.94 2.43
N ILE A 47 6.87 -5.10 1.84
CA ILE A 47 8.26 -4.93 2.27
C ILE A 47 8.30 -3.82 3.34
N PRO A 48 8.69 -4.13 4.60
CA PRO A 48 8.77 -3.13 5.66
C PRO A 48 9.81 -2.06 5.35
N VAL A 49 9.48 -0.81 5.68
CA VAL A 49 10.37 0.34 5.51
C VAL A 49 10.25 1.33 6.65
N ASP A 50 11.30 2.10 6.88
CA ASP A 50 11.28 3.25 7.79
C ASP A 50 10.65 4.51 7.14
N GLU A 51 10.75 5.68 7.79
CA GLU A 51 10.26 6.95 7.21
C GLU A 51 11.05 7.44 6.00
N ARG A 52 12.28 6.94 5.82
CA ARG A 52 13.15 7.26 4.70
C ARG A 52 13.03 6.25 3.55
N MET A 53 12.02 5.39 3.60
CA MET A 53 11.74 4.31 2.64
C MET A 53 12.87 3.26 2.53
N ARG A 54 13.77 3.19 3.52
CA ARG A 54 14.83 2.17 3.57
C ARG A 54 14.23 0.87 4.04
N VAL A 55 14.62 -0.25 3.44
CA VAL A 55 14.09 -1.57 3.81
C VAL A 55 14.57 -1.99 5.19
N THR A 56 13.63 -2.37 6.05
CA THR A 56 13.88 -2.76 7.44
C THR A 56 13.43 -4.19 7.74
N ASP A 57 13.98 -4.76 8.81
CA ASP A 57 13.44 -5.96 9.44
C ASP A 57 12.20 -5.63 10.30
N ALA A 58 11.63 -6.63 10.97
CA ALA A 58 10.50 -6.46 11.88
C ALA A 58 10.82 -5.65 13.15
N ALA A 59 12.10 -5.49 13.50
CA ALA A 59 12.55 -4.70 14.64
C ALA A 59 12.92 -3.26 14.25
N GLY A 60 12.84 -2.90 12.97
CA GLY A 60 13.16 -1.57 12.45
C GLY A 60 14.64 -1.35 12.10
N ASN A 61 15.47 -2.40 12.10
CA ASN A 61 16.87 -2.31 11.69
C ASN A 61 16.99 -2.39 10.17
N LEU A 62 18.02 -1.74 9.62
CA LEU A 62 18.32 -1.84 8.19
C LEU A 62 18.82 -3.24 7.84
N VAL A 63 18.18 -3.85 6.83
CA VAL A 63 18.53 -5.20 6.37
C VAL A 63 19.71 -5.15 5.40
N VAL A 64 19.59 -4.32 4.37
CA VAL A 64 20.56 -4.20 3.28
C VAL A 64 20.89 -2.72 3.07
N PRO A 65 22.19 -2.34 3.07
CA PRO A 65 22.59 -0.98 2.74
C PRO A 65 22.10 -0.59 1.34
N HIS A 66 21.63 0.65 1.21
CA HIS A 66 21.18 1.21 -0.07
C HIS A 66 19.99 0.49 -0.73
N LEU A 67 19.21 -0.28 0.04
CA LEU A 67 17.96 -0.88 -0.43
C LEU A 67 16.75 -0.07 0.03
N TYR A 68 15.88 0.28 -0.91
CA TYR A 68 14.69 1.10 -0.69
C TYR A 68 13.45 0.44 -1.29
N CYS A 69 12.29 0.72 -0.71
CA CYS A 69 11.00 0.27 -1.25
C CYS A 69 9.96 1.40 -1.19
N ILE A 70 9.33 1.70 -2.32
CA ILE A 70 8.33 2.78 -2.46
C ILE A 70 7.00 2.25 -2.98
N GLY A 71 5.96 3.06 -2.83
CA GLY A 71 4.62 2.81 -3.35
C GLY A 71 3.95 1.59 -2.75
N ASP A 72 3.04 0.98 -3.52
CA ASP A 72 2.18 -0.10 -3.06
C ASP A 72 2.94 -1.30 -2.48
N ALA A 73 4.20 -1.53 -2.87
CA ALA A 73 5.01 -2.63 -2.38
C ALA A 73 5.36 -2.52 -0.88
N ASN A 74 5.45 -1.31 -0.32
CA ASN A 74 5.68 -1.10 1.12
C ASN A 74 4.38 -1.01 1.94
N GLY A 75 3.24 -0.78 1.27
CA GLY A 75 1.93 -0.74 1.91
C GLY A 75 1.64 0.48 2.78
N LYS A 76 2.53 1.48 2.85
CA LYS A 76 2.29 2.71 3.65
C LYS A 76 1.10 3.51 3.12
N MET A 77 1.03 3.74 1.81
CA MET A 77 -0.11 4.34 1.13
C MET A 77 -0.16 3.87 -0.33
N MET A 78 -1.24 3.18 -0.70
CA MET A 78 -1.44 2.63 -2.05
C MET A 78 -2.11 3.65 -2.98
N LEU A 79 -1.44 4.79 -3.19
CA LEU A 79 -1.90 5.91 -4.02
C LEU A 79 -0.77 6.33 -4.96
N ALA A 80 -1.11 6.61 -6.22
CA ALA A 80 -0.11 6.92 -7.25
C ALA A 80 0.76 8.13 -6.89
N HIS A 81 0.16 9.22 -6.42
CA HIS A 81 0.90 10.42 -6.00
C HIS A 81 1.71 10.21 -4.73
N ALA A 82 1.28 9.31 -3.83
CA ALA A 82 2.08 8.92 -2.66
C ALA A 82 3.34 8.16 -3.09
N ALA A 83 3.22 7.20 -4.02
CA ALA A 83 4.35 6.47 -4.58
C ALA A 83 5.35 7.40 -5.27
N SER A 84 4.87 8.33 -6.10
CA SER A 84 5.71 9.34 -6.75
C SER A 84 6.45 10.23 -5.74
N ALA A 85 5.76 10.71 -4.70
CA ALA A 85 6.36 11.54 -3.67
C ALA A 85 7.42 10.78 -2.84
N GLN A 86 7.18 9.51 -2.53
CA GLN A 86 8.15 8.63 -1.88
C GLN A 86 9.40 8.45 -2.75
N GLY A 87 9.22 8.22 -4.07
CA GLY A 87 10.33 8.12 -5.02
C GLY A 87 11.19 9.39 -5.07
N ILE A 88 10.56 10.57 -5.15
CA ILE A 88 11.26 11.86 -5.10
C ILE A 88 12.05 11.99 -3.79
N SER A 89 11.43 11.71 -2.64
CA SER A 89 12.10 11.78 -1.34
C SER A 89 13.32 10.85 -1.28
N VAL A 90 13.25 9.63 -1.81
CA VAL A 90 14.40 8.70 -1.85
C VAL A 90 15.53 9.27 -2.72
N VAL A 91 15.22 9.75 -3.92
CA VAL A 91 16.24 10.28 -4.86
C VAL A 91 16.91 11.53 -4.29
N GLU A 92 16.16 12.41 -3.63
CA GLU A 92 16.73 13.59 -2.99
C GLU A 92 17.69 13.25 -1.85
N GLN A 93 17.32 12.28 -1.00
CA GLN A 93 18.20 11.75 0.04
C GLN A 93 19.49 11.14 -0.53
N LEU A 94 19.36 10.34 -1.59
CA LEU A 94 20.52 9.76 -2.30
C LEU A 94 21.41 10.84 -2.94
N SER A 95 20.84 12.00 -3.27
CA SER A 95 21.56 13.16 -3.82
C SER A 95 22.13 14.09 -2.75
N GLY A 96 22.06 13.71 -1.47
CA GLY A 96 22.58 14.49 -0.34
C GLY A 96 21.65 15.60 0.16
N ARG A 97 20.39 15.65 -0.28
CA ARG A 97 19.38 16.58 0.24
C ARG A 97 18.53 15.86 1.27
N ASP A 98 18.48 16.38 2.49
CA ASP A 98 17.63 15.79 3.52
C ASP A 98 16.15 16.11 3.24
N HIS A 99 15.40 15.09 2.82
CA HIS A 99 13.96 15.19 2.59
C HIS A 99 13.26 13.90 3.01
N VAL A 100 12.37 14.02 3.99
CA VAL A 100 11.45 12.96 4.44
C VAL A 100 10.03 13.37 4.07
N LEU A 101 9.32 12.52 3.35
CA LEU A 101 7.93 12.77 2.98
C LEU A 101 7.05 12.88 4.22
N ASN A 102 6.22 13.92 4.29
CA ASN A 102 5.13 13.98 5.28
C ASN A 102 3.90 13.22 4.77
N HIS A 103 3.75 11.96 5.17
CA HIS A 103 2.61 11.12 4.81
C HIS A 103 1.26 11.66 5.31
N LEU A 104 1.23 12.53 6.34
CA LEU A 104 -0.01 13.16 6.84
C LEU A 104 -0.53 14.28 5.91
N SER A 105 0.23 14.67 4.90
CA SER A 105 -0.18 15.70 3.93
C SER A 105 -0.51 15.11 2.56
N ILE A 106 -0.67 13.79 2.45
CA ILE A 106 -1.05 13.13 1.21
C ILE A 106 -2.58 13.08 1.11
N PRO A 107 -3.19 13.71 0.09
CA PRO A 107 -4.63 13.69 -0.08
C PRO A 107 -5.10 12.31 -0.55
N ALA A 108 -6.36 11.99 -0.25
CA ALA A 108 -7.06 10.84 -0.83
C ALA A 108 -8.35 11.33 -1.49
N ALA A 109 -8.70 10.73 -2.62
CA ALA A 109 -9.90 11.10 -3.38
C ALA A 109 -10.65 9.86 -3.88
N CYS A 110 -11.97 9.98 -3.94
CA CYS A 110 -12.87 9.04 -4.59
C CYS A 110 -13.59 9.76 -5.73
N PHE A 111 -13.28 9.36 -6.97
CA PHE A 111 -13.80 9.97 -8.21
C PHE A 111 -15.22 9.48 -8.54
N THR A 112 -16.11 9.59 -7.57
CA THR A 112 -17.56 9.37 -7.74
C THR A 112 -18.26 10.67 -8.16
N HIS A 113 -19.59 10.65 -8.28
CA HIS A 113 -20.38 11.84 -8.58
C HIS A 113 -21.46 12.04 -7.50
N PRO A 114 -21.36 13.05 -6.61
CA PRO A 114 -20.26 14.03 -6.51
C PRO A 114 -18.94 13.40 -6.04
N GLU A 115 -17.83 14.09 -6.29
CA GLU A 115 -16.50 13.66 -5.83
C GLU A 115 -16.35 13.82 -4.31
N ILE A 116 -15.47 13.02 -3.71
CA ILE A 116 -15.12 13.07 -2.29
C ILE A 116 -13.60 13.16 -2.18
N SER A 117 -13.08 14.09 -1.36
CA SER A 117 -11.66 14.24 -1.08
C SER A 117 -11.41 14.53 0.39
N MET A 118 -10.26 14.10 0.92
CA MET A 118 -9.80 14.38 2.27
C MET A 118 -8.27 14.47 2.35
N VAL A 119 -7.76 15.11 3.40
CA VAL A 119 -6.35 15.10 3.82
C VAL A 119 -6.29 14.97 5.34
#